data_AF-A0A8R1XXU5-F1
#
_entry.id   AF-A0A8R1XXU5-F1
#
_cell.length_a   1.000
_cell.length_b   1.000
_cell.length_c   1.000
_cell.angle_alpha   90.00
_cell.angle_beta   90.00
_cell.angle_gamma   90.00
#
_symmetry.space_group_name_H-M   'P 1'
#
loop_
_entity.id
_entity.type
_entity.pdbx_description
1 polymer ?
#
loop_
_entity_poly.entity_id
_entity_poly.type
_entity_poly.pdbx_seq_one_letter_code
_entity_poly.pdbx_strand_id
1 'polypeptide(L)'
;LQTKKVFINKHIHIAGVYSSNITLYYRNSPYRIQTDLTIETKAVLTIETGVKIYFDNGIGIKIKGTIWAVVSAIIMNIFNILK
;
A
#
# COMPACT_ATOMS: atom_id res chain seq x y z
N LEU A 1 -15.65 -30.40 -10.72
CA LEU A 1 -14.52 -30.39 -9.76
C LEU A 1 -13.85 -29.02 -9.82
N GLN A 2 -14.29 -28.05 -9.02
CA GLN A 2 -13.55 -26.78 -8.85
C GLN A 2 -12.62 -26.95 -7.66
N THR A 3 -11.32 -26.93 -7.93
CA THR A 3 -10.26 -27.05 -6.93
C THR A 3 -10.31 -25.86 -5.98
N LYS A 4 -10.51 -26.15 -4.69
CA LYS A 4 -10.44 -25.18 -3.60
C LYS A 4 -9.00 -24.67 -3.54
N LYS A 5 -8.72 -23.49 -4.10
CA LYS A 5 -7.43 -22.82 -3.99
C LYS A 5 -7.20 -22.50 -2.51
N VAL A 6 -6.37 -23.29 -1.85
CA VAL A 6 -5.93 -23.06 -0.47
C VAL A 6 -5.07 -21.80 -0.48
N PHE A 7 -5.68 -20.65 -0.17
CA PHE A 7 -4.95 -19.43 0.14
C PHE A 7 -4.38 -19.61 1.54
N ILE A 8 -3.12 -20.07 1.63
CA ILE A 8 -2.34 -19.91 2.86
C ILE A 8 -2.23 -18.39 3.05
N ASN A 9 -2.70 -17.86 4.19
CA ASN A 9 -2.67 -16.43 4.54
C ASN A 9 -1.22 -15.93 4.72
N LYS A 10 -0.44 -15.93 3.64
CA LYS A 10 0.91 -15.40 3.61
C LYS A 10 0.82 -13.91 3.32
N HIS A 11 0.95 -13.11 4.37
CA HIS A 11 1.16 -11.68 4.22
C HIS A 11 2.50 -11.43 3.55
N ILE A 12 2.57 -10.41 2.68
CA ILE A 12 3.85 -9.87 2.25
C ILE A 12 4.30 -8.86 3.30
N HIS A 13 5.50 -9.08 3.86
CA HIS A 13 6.11 -8.19 4.83
C HIS A 13 6.78 -7.01 4.13
N ILE A 14 6.49 -5.80 4.61
CA ILE A 14 7.11 -4.54 4.16
C ILE A 14 7.64 -3.81 5.38
N ALA A 15 8.89 -3.34 5.29
CA ALA A 15 9.65 -2.81 6.40
C ALA A 15 10.75 -1.84 5.93
N GLY A 16 11.17 -0.93 6.81
CA GLY A 16 12.38 -0.14 6.63
C GLY A 16 12.18 1.15 5.83
N VAL A 17 13.25 1.57 5.14
CA VAL A 17 13.33 2.87 4.47
C VAL A 17 13.43 2.65 2.95
N TYR A 18 12.50 3.25 2.20
CA TYR A 18 12.48 3.24 0.74
C TYR A 18 12.93 4.60 0.21
N SER A 19 14.11 4.62 -0.41
CA SER A 19 14.66 5.76 -1.15
C SER A 19 14.27 5.77 -2.64
N SER A 20 13.50 4.78 -3.08
CA SER A 20 13.02 4.62 -4.45
C SER A 20 11.54 4.26 -4.44
N ASN A 21 10.88 4.46 -5.59
CA ASN A 21 9.45 4.20 -5.72
C ASN A 21 9.11 2.75 -5.39
N ILE A 22 7.99 2.55 -4.70
CA ILE A 22 7.45 1.24 -4.35
C ILE A 22 5.96 1.22 -4.69
N THR A 23 5.51 0.13 -5.31
CA THR A 23 4.09 -0.10 -5.60
C THR A 23 3.57 -1.29 -4.82
N LEU A 24 2.52 -1.09 -4.04
CA LEU A 24 1.74 -2.14 -3.41
C LEU A 24 0.68 -2.61 -4.40
N TYR A 25 0.91 -3.77 -4.99
CA TYR A 25 0.00 -4.40 -5.95
C TYR A 25 -1.16 -5.10 -5.24
N TYR A 26 -2.37 -5.00 -5.78
CA TYR A 26 -3.57 -5.70 -5.30
C TYR A 26 -3.41 -7.22 -5.31
N ARG A 27 -2.78 -7.76 -6.37
CA ARG A 27 -2.55 -9.21 -6.55
C ARG A 27 -1.73 -9.84 -5.41
N ASN A 28 -0.99 -9.01 -4.69
CA ASN A 28 -0.05 -9.34 -3.63
C ASN A 28 -0.63 -9.01 -2.24
N SER A 29 -1.85 -8.46 -2.18
CA SER A 29 -2.60 -8.17 -0.96
C SER A 29 -3.03 -9.46 -0.25
N PRO A 30 -3.02 -9.52 1.09
CA PRO A 30 -2.72 -8.42 2.01
C PRO A 30 -1.23 -8.24 2.33
N TYR A 31 -0.84 -6.99 2.62
CA TYR A 31 0.46 -6.64 3.19
C TYR A 31 0.38 -6.52 4.71
N ARG A 32 1.48 -6.83 5.40
CA ARG A 32 1.62 -6.60 6.85
C ARG A 32 2.90 -5.83 7.13
N ILE A 33 2.77 -4.70 7.82
CA ILE A 33 3.87 -3.81 8.19
C ILE A 33 4.14 -4.05 9.68
N GLN A 34 5.28 -4.67 9.98
CA GLN A 34 5.67 -5.10 11.33
C GLN A 34 6.75 -4.22 11.96
N THR A 35 7.29 -3.29 11.16
CA THR A 35 8.27 -2.28 11.57
C THR A 35 7.95 -0.99 10.83
N ASP A 36 8.33 0.16 11.37
CA ASP A 36 8.07 1.44 10.71
C ASP A 36 8.53 1.45 9.25
N LEU A 37 7.65 1.95 8.38
CA LEU A 37 7.89 2.13 6.97
C LEU A 37 8.18 3.61 6.70
N THR A 38 9.35 3.95 6.17
CA THR A 38 9.67 5.33 5.77
C THR A 38 9.81 5.43 4.25
N ILE A 39 9.10 6.38 3.66
CA ILE A 39 9.21 6.74 2.24
C ILE A 39 9.99 8.06 2.18
N GLU A 40 11.23 8.02 1.70
CA GLU A 40 12.10 9.20 1.64
C GLU A 40 11.64 10.22 0.59
N THR A 41 12.15 11.47 0.68
CA THR A 41 11.68 12.63 -0.10
C THR A 41 11.59 12.42 -1.62
N LYS A 42 12.42 11.54 -2.20
CA LYS A 42 12.44 11.25 -3.65
C LYS A 42 11.63 10.01 -4.05
N ALA A 43 11.04 9.30 -3.10
CA ALA A 43 10.30 8.07 -3.34
C ALA A 43 8.79 8.34 -3.39
N VAL A 44 8.10 7.57 -4.23
CA VAL A 44 6.64 7.50 -4.31
C VAL A 44 6.18 6.12 -3.84
N LEU A 45 5.29 6.10 -2.84
CA LEU A 45 4.53 4.91 -2.47
C LEU A 45 3.22 4.90 -3.25
N THR A 46 3.08 4.00 -4.20
CA THR A 46 1.84 3.78 -4.96
C THR A 46 1.08 2.60 -4.34
N ILE A 47 -0.20 2.78 -4.03
CA ILE A 47 -1.06 1.74 -3.50
C ILE A 47 -2.18 1.49 -4.50
N GLU A 48 -2.23 0.28 -5.08
CA GLU A 48 -3.33 -0.10 -5.98
C GLU A 48 -4.67 -0.20 -5.25
N THR A 49 -5.75 -0.07 -6.02
CA THR A 49 -7.10 -0.19 -5.48
C THR A 49 -7.33 -1.55 -4.85
N GLY A 50 -7.95 -1.56 -3.67
CA GLY A 50 -8.33 -2.78 -2.97
C GLY A 50 -7.18 -3.44 -2.19
N VAL A 51 -5.97 -2.86 -2.20
CA VAL A 51 -4.87 -3.32 -1.35
C VAL A 51 -5.28 -3.22 0.12
N LYS A 52 -5.07 -4.30 0.87
CA LYS A 52 -5.28 -4.37 2.32
C LYS A 52 -3.91 -4.33 2.99
N ILE A 53 -3.75 -3.42 3.95
CA ILE A 53 -2.52 -3.25 4.73
C ILE A 53 -2.88 -3.41 6.20
N TYR A 54 -2.15 -4.28 6.90
CA TYR A 54 -2.25 -4.45 8.34
C TYR A 54 -1.00 -3.91 9.03
N PHE A 55 -1.18 -3.23 10.15
CA PHE A 55 -0.11 -2.72 10.99
C PHE A 55 -0.08 -3.50 12.30
N ASP A 56 1.12 -3.89 12.73
CA ASP A 56 1.31 -4.34 14.11
C ASP A 56 1.21 -3.13 15.08
N ASN A 57 0.92 -3.39 16.35
CA ASN A 57 0.71 -2.32 17.34
C ASN A 57 1.95 -1.41 17.45
N GLY A 58 1.72 -0.10 17.41
CA GLY A 58 2.79 0.90 17.53
C GLY A 58 3.60 1.14 16.25
N ILE A 59 3.21 0.53 15.13
CA ILE A 59 3.89 0.67 13.84
C ILE A 59 3.14 1.64 12.93
N GLY A 60 3.88 2.54 12.28
CA GLY A 60 3.32 3.52 11.35
C GLY A 60 4.01 3.57 9.99
N ILE A 61 3.49 4.45 9.14
CA ILE A 61 4.16 4.88 7.90
C ILE A 61 4.58 6.34 8.05
N LYS A 62 5.84 6.63 7.80
CA LYS A 62 6.40 7.98 7.70
C LYS A 62 6.60 8.33 6.23
N ILE A 63 5.83 9.29 5.72
CA ILE A 63 5.96 9.78 4.34
C ILE A 63 6.74 11.10 4.36
N LYS A 64 7.98 11.09 3.86
CA LYS A 64 8.74 12.30 3.53
C LYS A 64 8.65 12.66 2.05
N GLY A 65 8.39 11.67 1.20
CA GLY A 65 8.15 11.82 -0.24
C GLY A 65 6.65 11.93 -0.56
N THR A 66 6.20 11.13 -1.52
CA THR A 66 4.82 11.18 -2.01
C THR A 66 4.11 9.85 -1.79
N ILE A 67 2.81 9.89 -1.48
CA ILE A 67 1.93 8.72 -1.47
C ILE A 67 0.83 8.90 -2.51
N TRP A 68 0.65 7.90 -3.37
CA TRP A 68 -0.42 7.83 -4.37
C TRP A 68 -1.31 6.63 -4.08
N ALA A 69 -2.54 6.87 -3.66
CA ALA A 69 -3.57 5.83 -3.64
C ALA A 69 -4.28 5.83 -5.00
N VAL A 70 -4.02 4.81 -5.81
CA VAL A 70 -4.74 4.63 -7.07
C VAL A 70 -6.08 4.03 -6.73
N VAL A 71 -7.14 4.83 -6.81
CA VAL A 71 -8.52 4.34 -6.73
C VAL A 71 -8.91 3.85 -8.12
N SER A 72 -9.71 2.78 -8.19
CA SER A 72 -10.23 2.28 -9.45
C SER A 72 -11.26 3.30 -9.87
N ALA A 73 -10.78 4.21 -10.70
CA ALA A 73 -11.53 5.30 -11.22
C ALA A 73 -12.60 4.73 -12.16
N ILE A 74 -13.84 4.72 -11.69
CA ILE A 74 -14.77 5.62 -12.35
C ILE A 74 -14.20 7.03 -12.08
N ILE A 75 -13.69 7.63 -13.15
CA ILE A 75 -13.04 8.95 -13.19
C ILE A 75 -13.92 9.97 -12.47
N MET A 76 -13.45 10.55 -11.37
CA MET A 76 -14.05 11.76 -10.81
C MET A 76 -13.01 12.68 -10.19
N ASN A 77 -13.03 13.93 -10.65
CA ASN A 77 -12.22 15.06 -10.21
C ASN A 77 -12.35 15.29 -8.70
N ILE A 78 -11.30 15.03 -7.92
CA ILE A 78 -11.24 15.37 -6.48
C ILE A 78 -10.28 16.55 -6.19
N PHE A 79 -9.90 17.33 -7.21
CA PHE A 79 -9.21 18.61 -7.00
C PHE A 79 -10.13 19.84 -7.01
N ASN A 80 -11.47 19.67 -6.96
CA ASN A 80 -12.42 20.79 -7.04
C ASN A 80 -13.57 20.77 -5.99
N ILE A 81 -13.38 20.10 -4.84
CA ILE A 81 -14.38 20.04 -3.74
C ILE A 81 -13.88 20.72 -2.44
N LEU A 82 -12.76 21.44 -2.48
CA LEU A 82 -12.46 22.44 -1.47
C LEU A 82 -12.15 23.75 -2.19
N LYS A 83 -12.93 24.77 -1.83
CA LYS A 83 -12.62 26.18 -2.10
C LYS A 83 -11.25 26.55 -1.52
#